data_AF-A0A2E0L0S0-F1
#
_entry.id   AF-A0A2E0L0S0-F1
#
_cell.length_a   1.000
_cell.length_b   1.000
_cell.length_c   1.000
_cell.angle_alpha   90.00
_cell.angle_beta   90.00
_cell.angle_gamma   90.00
#
_symmetry.space_group_name_H-M   'P 1'
#
loop_
_entity.id
_entity.type
_entity.pdbx_description
1 polymer ?
#
loop_
_entity_poly.entity_id
_entity_poly.type
_entity_poly.pdbx_seq_one_letter_code
_entity_poly.pdbx_strand_id
1 'polypeptide(L)'
;MDQHKITDSLNLPPGSLITLTSLQVVLWGQDLLFEGESESVPFRLILRDCRDVRWQLYAHMQVEGRPPFPPANIANFSAGRDQHRSPLRLLTDYFGLSVSYGQLIVERR
;
A
#
# COMPACT_ATOMS: atom_id res chain seq x y z
N MET A 1 -4.59 -12.21 5.20
CA MET A 1 -3.65 -12.15 6.33
C MET A 1 -2.25 -12.35 5.75
N ASP A 2 -1.73 -11.35 5.02
CA ASP A 2 -0.35 -11.36 4.47
C ASP A 2 0.44 -10.09 4.84
N GLN A 3 0.00 -9.31 5.83
CA GLN A 3 0.79 -8.17 6.34
C GLN A 3 2.21 -8.57 6.76
N HIS A 4 2.38 -9.84 7.13
CA HIS A 4 3.67 -10.47 7.41
C HIS A 4 4.72 -10.19 6.33
N LYS A 5 4.37 -10.16 5.04
CA LYS A 5 5.37 -9.89 3.99
C LYS A 5 6.04 -8.53 4.14
N ILE A 6 5.30 -7.51 4.57
CA ILE A 6 5.86 -6.16 4.80
C ILE A 6 6.68 -6.18 6.09
N THR A 7 6.12 -6.68 7.20
CA THR A 7 6.82 -6.71 8.49
C THR A 7 8.08 -7.57 8.43
N ASP A 8 8.05 -8.72 7.78
CA ASP A 8 9.19 -9.62 7.59
C ASP A 8 10.29 -8.94 6.77
N SER A 9 9.93 -8.23 5.69
CA SER A 9 10.89 -7.46 4.89
C SER A 9 11.54 -6.32 5.69
N LEU A 10 10.87 -5.82 6.72
CA LEU A 10 11.35 -4.75 7.60
C LEU A 10 12.00 -5.28 8.89
N ASN A 11 12.04 -6.60 9.11
CA ASN A 11 12.44 -7.24 10.37
C ASN A 11 11.63 -6.73 11.58
N LEU A 12 10.33 -6.52 11.40
CA LEU A 12 9.41 -6.08 12.44
C LEU A 12 8.54 -7.24 12.95
N PRO A 13 8.07 -7.16 14.22
CA PRO A 13 7.13 -8.13 14.75
C PRO A 13 5.86 -8.24 13.89
N PRO A 14 5.28 -9.44 13.78
CA PRO A 14 3.95 -9.60 13.24
C PRO A 14 2.91 -8.72 13.95
N GLY A 15 2.07 -8.04 13.19
CA GLY A 15 1.00 -7.19 13.74
C GLY A 15 1.43 -5.77 14.10
N SER A 16 2.68 -5.37 13.84
CA SER A 16 3.10 -3.97 13.89
C SER A 16 2.18 -3.10 13.02
N LEU A 17 1.84 -1.92 13.55
CA LEU A 17 1.00 -0.96 12.82
C LEU A 17 1.79 -0.45 11.60
N ILE A 18 1.15 -0.47 10.43
CA ILE A 18 1.73 0.03 9.17
C ILE A 18 0.89 1.20 8.71
N THR A 19 1.53 2.36 8.56
CA THR A 19 0.89 3.60 8.11
C THR A 19 1.48 4.03 6.79
N LEU A 20 0.64 4.26 5.79
CA LEU A 20 1.04 4.87 4.52
C LEU A 20 0.96 6.38 4.65
N THR A 21 2.02 7.10 4.30
CA THR A 21 2.14 8.55 4.48
C THR A 21 2.12 9.32 3.18
N SER A 22 2.43 8.67 2.05
CA SER A 22 2.27 9.26 0.72
C SER A 22 2.04 8.21 -0.36
N LEU A 23 1.50 8.66 -1.49
CA LEU A 23 1.38 7.89 -2.72
C LEU A 23 1.90 8.71 -3.89
N GLN A 24 2.76 8.10 -4.69
CA GLN A 24 3.17 8.60 -5.99
C GLN A 24 2.72 7.63 -7.07
N VAL A 25 1.99 8.17 -8.05
CA VAL A 25 1.52 7.46 -9.24
C VAL A 25 2.44 7.83 -10.40
N VAL A 26 3.11 6.84 -11.00
CA VAL A 26 4.07 7.04 -12.09
C VAL A 26 3.49 6.49 -13.39
N LEU A 27 3.66 7.22 -14.49
CA LEU A 27 3.23 6.85 -15.85
C LEU A 27 1.80 6.28 -15.87
N TRP A 28 0.80 7.12 -15.57
CA TRP A 28 -0.61 6.74 -15.58
C TRP A 28 -0.96 5.54 -14.68
N GLY A 29 -0.13 5.27 -13.66
CA GLY A 29 -0.32 4.17 -12.73
C GLY A 29 0.35 2.88 -13.15
N GLN A 30 1.26 2.91 -14.14
CA GLN A 30 2.14 1.79 -14.45
C GLN A 30 2.98 1.38 -13.24
N ASP A 31 3.45 2.34 -12.45
CA ASP A 31 4.06 2.06 -11.15
C ASP A 31 3.35 2.86 -10.05
N LEU A 32 3.19 2.22 -8.88
CA LEU A 32 2.66 2.84 -7.67
C LEU A 32 3.72 2.75 -6.57
N LEU A 33 4.08 3.90 -6.00
CA LEU A 33 5.04 4.00 -4.92
C LEU A 33 4.32 4.55 -3.70
N PHE A 34 4.31 3.80 -2.62
CA PHE A 34 3.82 4.26 -1.33
C PHE A 34 5.00 4.48 -0.40
N GLU A 35 5.05 5.63 0.25
CA GLU A 35 5.88 5.80 1.44
C GLU A 35 5.05 5.44 2.66
N GLY A 36 5.69 4.85 3.66
CA GLY A 36 5.06 4.52 4.91
C GLY A 36 6.04 4.40 6.05
N GLU A 37 5.50 4.16 7.23
CA GLU A 37 6.23 3.90 8.45
C GLU A 37 5.59 2.76 9.23
N SER A 38 6.41 2.01 9.95
CA SER A 38 5.95 1.01 10.92
C SER A 38 6.91 0.99 12.09
N GLU A 39 6.42 1.18 13.32
CA GLU A 39 7.26 1.28 14.53
C GLU A 39 8.45 2.25 14.37
N SER A 40 8.22 3.42 13.78
CA SER A 40 9.24 4.43 13.45
C SER A 40 10.32 3.99 12.44
N VAL A 41 10.14 2.85 11.76
CA VAL A 41 10.96 2.44 10.62
C VAL A 41 10.29 2.92 9.33
N PRO A 42 10.88 3.91 8.63
CA PRO A 42 10.35 4.34 7.35
C PRO A 42 10.62 3.28 6.28
N PHE A 43 9.68 3.13 5.35
CA PHE A 43 9.80 2.20 4.25
C PHE A 43 9.09 2.72 3.01
N ARG A 44 9.41 2.10 1.87
CA ARG A 44 8.74 2.31 0.59
C ARG A 44 8.20 0.99 0.07
N LEU A 45 6.94 0.97 -0.33
CA LEU A 45 6.29 -0.13 -1.04
C LEU A 45 6.15 0.24 -2.51
N ILE A 46 6.72 -0.57 -3.39
CA ILE A 46 6.76 -0.29 -4.84
C ILE A 46 6.05 -1.42 -5.58
N LEU A 47 5.03 -1.07 -6.35
CA LEU A 47 4.37 -1.95 -7.31
C LEU A 47 4.80 -1.52 -8.72
N ARG A 48 5.40 -2.44 -9.48
CA ARG A 48 5.84 -2.19 -10.86
C ARG A 48 5.06 -3.00 -11.88
N ASP A 49 4.98 -2.48 -13.10
CA ASP A 49 4.24 -3.10 -14.21
C ASP A 49 2.79 -3.40 -13.80
N CYS A 50 2.10 -2.38 -13.27
CA CYS A 50 0.69 -2.44 -12.94
C CYS A 50 -0.16 -2.43 -14.21
N ARG A 51 -1.11 -3.37 -14.31
CA ARG A 51 -1.98 -3.53 -15.50
C ARG A 51 -3.46 -3.27 -15.23
N ASP A 52 -3.88 -3.44 -13.99
CA ASP A 52 -5.24 -3.13 -13.54
C ASP A 52 -5.12 -2.53 -12.14
N VAL A 53 -5.64 -1.32 -11.95
CA VAL A 53 -5.59 -0.57 -10.70
C VAL A 53 -7.02 -0.14 -10.38
N ARG A 54 -7.57 -0.65 -9.28
CA ARG A 54 -8.94 -0.36 -8.84
C ARG A 54 -8.92 0.27 -7.46
N TRP A 55 -9.41 1.49 -7.39
CA TRP A 55 -9.61 2.25 -6.15
C TRP A 55 -11.06 2.15 -5.69
N GLN A 56 -11.25 1.97 -4.40
CA GLN A 56 -12.56 2.01 -3.74
C GLN A 56 -12.48 3.04 -2.63
N LEU A 57 -13.01 4.24 -2.88
CA LEU A 57 -12.97 5.34 -1.91
C LEU A 57 -14.13 5.21 -0.92
N TYR A 58 -13.86 5.46 0.37
CA TYR A 58 -14.89 5.47 1.40
C TYR A 58 -15.44 6.89 1.58
N ALA A 59 -16.63 7.12 1.01
CA ALA A 59 -17.26 8.45 0.86
C ALA A 59 -17.60 9.18 2.18
N HIS A 60 -17.64 8.48 3.30
CA HIS A 60 -18.01 9.04 4.60
C HIS A 60 -16.85 9.80 5.30
N MET A 61 -15.71 9.97 4.63
CA MET A 61 -14.46 10.51 5.22
C MET A 61 -14.04 11.86 4.64
N GLN A 62 -14.86 12.51 3.81
CA GLN A 62 -14.59 13.88 3.34
C GLN A 62 -14.75 14.86 4.49
N VAL A 63 -13.63 15.29 5.05
CA VAL A 63 -13.53 16.36 6.04
C VAL A 63 -12.77 17.50 5.38
N GLU A 64 -13.38 18.69 5.34
CA GLU A 64 -12.72 19.91 4.88
C GLU A 64 -11.35 20.09 5.57
N GLY A 65 -10.32 20.47 4.81
CA GLY A 65 -8.98 20.73 5.34
C GLY A 65 -8.05 19.51 5.46
N ARG A 66 -8.46 18.30 5.03
CA ARG A 66 -7.55 17.14 4.96
C ARG A 66 -6.55 17.25 3.79
N PRO A 67 -5.30 16.78 3.96
CA PRO A 67 -4.35 16.70 2.86
C PRO A 67 -4.84 15.71 1.79
N PRO A 68 -4.38 15.83 0.52
CA PRO A 68 -4.76 14.92 -0.56
C PRO A 68 -4.48 13.43 -0.28
N PHE A 69 -3.46 13.16 0.54
CA PHE A 69 -3.13 11.82 1.04
C PHE A 69 -2.92 11.88 2.56
N PRO A 70 -3.98 11.72 3.36
CA PRO A 70 -3.83 11.65 4.81
C PRO A 70 -3.08 10.35 5.19
N PRO A 71 -2.32 10.35 6.29
CA PRO A 71 -1.74 9.12 6.83
C PRO A 71 -2.82 8.04 6.99
N ALA A 72 -2.62 6.89 6.37
CA ALA A 72 -3.62 5.85 6.22
C ALA A 72 -3.10 4.54 6.81
N ASN A 73 -3.73 4.05 7.88
CA ASN A 73 -3.35 2.77 8.47
C ASN A 73 -3.79 1.64 7.56
N ILE A 74 -2.95 0.63 7.41
CA ILE A 74 -3.30 -0.60 6.69
C ILE A 74 -4.12 -1.48 7.63
N ALA A 75 -5.43 -1.59 7.37
CA ALA A 75 -6.34 -2.46 8.08
C ALA A 75 -6.27 -3.91 7.57
N ASN A 76 -6.03 -4.10 6.27
CA ASN A 76 -5.83 -5.42 5.69
C ASN A 76 -4.88 -5.35 4.49
N PHE A 77 -4.02 -6.35 4.38
CA PHE A 77 -3.12 -6.50 3.25
C PHE A 77 -3.04 -7.96 2.83
N SER A 78 -3.22 -8.17 1.54
CA SER A 78 -2.86 -9.39 0.83
C SER A 78 -2.01 -9.01 -0.36
N ALA A 79 -0.73 -9.41 -0.34
CA ALA A 79 0.17 -9.11 -1.46
C ALA A 79 -0.32 -9.71 -2.77
N GLY A 80 -1.11 -10.80 -2.73
CA GLY A 80 -1.43 -11.56 -3.93
C GLY A 80 -0.19 -12.30 -4.45
N ARG A 81 -0.07 -12.39 -5.77
CA ARG A 81 1.03 -13.09 -6.44
C ARG A 81 1.50 -12.27 -7.64
N ASP A 82 2.81 -12.06 -7.66
CA ASP A 82 3.57 -11.39 -8.70
C ASP A 82 3.35 -12.01 -10.09
N GLN A 83 3.87 -11.34 -11.13
CA GLN A 83 3.64 -11.68 -12.54
C GLN A 83 2.15 -11.72 -12.87
N HIS A 84 1.37 -10.80 -12.29
CA HIS A 84 -0.06 -10.61 -12.55
C HIS A 84 -0.93 -11.84 -12.24
N ARG A 85 -0.43 -12.80 -11.44
CA ARG A 85 -1.12 -14.08 -11.18
C ARG A 85 -2.32 -13.92 -10.26
N SER A 86 -2.24 -13.01 -9.29
CA SER A 86 -3.38 -12.61 -8.49
C SER A 86 -3.18 -11.22 -7.91
N PRO A 87 -4.21 -10.37 -7.89
CA PRO A 87 -4.05 -8.98 -7.51
C PRO A 87 -3.66 -8.84 -6.03
N LEU A 88 -2.83 -7.84 -5.76
CA LEU A 88 -2.67 -7.27 -4.43
C LEU A 88 -4.00 -6.68 -4.00
N ARG A 89 -4.36 -6.86 -2.72
CA ARG A 89 -5.47 -6.19 -2.07
C ARG A 89 -4.98 -5.46 -0.83
N LEU A 90 -5.21 -4.16 -0.80
CA LEU A 90 -4.88 -3.27 0.29
C LEU A 90 -6.17 -2.62 0.76
N LEU A 91 -6.40 -2.63 2.07
CA LEU A 91 -7.48 -1.92 2.72
C LEU A 91 -6.88 -0.97 3.74
N THR A 92 -7.25 0.30 3.65
CA THR A 92 -6.89 1.32 4.61
C THR A 92 -8.14 1.97 5.21
N ASP A 93 -7.92 2.84 6.19
CA ASP A 93 -8.97 3.67 6.78
C ASP A 93 -9.72 4.51 5.72
N TYR A 94 -9.08 4.86 4.60
CA TYR A 94 -9.60 5.81 3.61
C TYR A 94 -10.00 5.18 2.28
N PHE A 95 -9.35 4.08 1.89
CA PHE A 95 -9.59 3.44 0.60
C PHE A 95 -9.28 1.94 0.61
N GLY A 96 -9.98 1.22 -0.25
CA GLY A 96 -9.56 -0.08 -0.77
C GLY A 96 -8.79 0.08 -2.08
N LEU A 97 -7.78 -0.75 -2.28
CA LEU A 97 -6.99 -0.82 -3.50
C LEU A 97 -6.86 -2.28 -3.92
N SER A 98 -7.15 -2.57 -5.19
CA SER A 98 -6.82 -3.84 -5.83
C SER A 98 -5.95 -3.60 -7.05
N VAL A 99 -4.77 -4.24 -7.11
CA VAL A 99 -3.81 -4.03 -8.20
C VAL A 99 -3.30 -5.34 -8.75
N SER A 100 -3.36 -5.51 -10.06
CA SER A 100 -2.58 -6.53 -10.77
C SER A 100 -1.23 -5.96 -11.16
N TYR A 101 -0.14 -6.55 -10.68
CA TYR A 101 1.21 -6.02 -10.77
C TYR A 101 2.22 -7.10 -11.19
N GLY A 102 3.32 -6.69 -11.80
CA GLY A 102 4.40 -7.59 -12.22
C GLY A 102 5.37 -7.92 -11.08
N GLN A 103 5.74 -6.91 -10.29
CA GLN A 103 6.68 -7.06 -9.17
C GLN A 103 6.29 -6.20 -7.97
N LEU A 104 6.44 -6.75 -6.76
CA LEU A 104 6.32 -6.04 -5.49
C LEU A 104 7.70 -5.93 -4.82
N ILE A 105 8.05 -4.74 -4.36
CA ILE A 105 9.30 -4.45 -3.66
C ILE A 105 8.97 -3.71 -2.36
N VAL A 106 9.62 -4.11 -1.26
CA VAL A 106 9.61 -3.40 0.02
C VAL A 106 11.04 -2.94 0.29
N GLU A 107 11.25 -1.63 0.36
CA GLU A 107 12.56 -1.02 0.65
C GLU A 107 12.52 -0.33 2.00
N ARG A 108 13.50 -0.61 2.87
CA ARG A 108 13.72 0.21 4.07
C ARG A 108 14.32 1.56 3.66
N ARG A 109 13.88 2.64 4.31
CA ARG A 109 14.38 4.01 4.09
C ARG A 109 15.27 4.47 5.24
#